data_AF-A0A3M2EPU9-F1
#
_entry.id   AF-A0A3M2EPU9-F1
#
_cell.length_a   1.000
_cell.length_b   1.000
_cell.length_c   1.000
_cell.angle_alpha   90.00
_cell.angle_beta   90.00
_cell.angle_gamma   90.00
#
_symmetry.space_group_name_H-M   'P 1'
#
loop_
_entity.id
_entity.type
_entity.pdbx_description
1 polymer ?
#
loop_
_entity_poly.entity_id
_entity_poly.type
_entity_poly.pdbx_seq_one_letter_code
_entity_poly.pdbx_strand_id
1 'polypeptide(L)'
;MNSPPSRPPSVISSPAANGSRNSARKGGSIPISAACASLPFLKPSPISPIWISSPRPRRFVNSSAVRRISSLITNNIPGFRIASPHMRYPRNNSGNLAADSGSAGFVRTPFWTLVRSEPYRLFFPLGFFAGLSGISHWVFFSFGKAPWDVPLHFFLQIVGYIGLTAAGFLGTVFQRLTQTPPMKSPTLLLFLLLALFLLSSPVLQNATITAGMISGFFLLLFLWILSRLRSGKRPPPPLLLALPGLLCAGAAPIIRFRYSALGTDLFAQGFVLFLISGTAPVVGRRILEMPADPPVKMKPRFLAIVTVALTGLSLSFFLQCFVSTPTAPLVLRAVTFVTVLLVAGLHKPPSARCPQRLFFWLSLWFVPLGLAAAAATPPPYRPSVLHTTFIGGYSLMILFVALRVITVHGGRKYLVDRPFAPAWIFGLLLLASMFFRVAAPWTGKNYIRFLGTAGVLWITAHIVFLASAGRFLLTKPLTESSVS
;
A
#
# COMPACT_ATOMS: atom_id res chain seq x y z
N MET A 1 74.26 31.40 -12.59
CA MET A 1 75.41 31.71 -11.71
C MET A 1 75.30 33.15 -11.27
N ASN A 2 75.86 33.46 -10.08
CA ASN A 2 76.17 34.79 -9.53
C ASN A 2 75.02 35.75 -9.21
N SER A 3 75.01 36.15 -7.93
CA SER A 3 74.23 37.21 -7.26
C SER A 3 75.25 38.07 -6.46
N PRO A 4 74.87 38.90 -5.45
CA PRO A 4 73.84 39.94 -5.33
C PRO A 4 74.53 41.34 -5.07
N PRO A 5 73.87 42.40 -4.56
CA PRO A 5 73.50 42.59 -3.13
C PRO A 5 72.01 43.09 -2.99
N SER A 6 71.44 43.81 -1.99
CA SER A 6 71.92 44.55 -0.79
C SER A 6 70.84 44.63 0.33
N ARG A 7 71.26 44.94 1.57
CA ARG A 7 70.51 45.41 2.79
C ARG A 7 71.54 46.14 3.72
N PRO A 8 71.27 46.68 4.94
CA PRO A 8 70.08 46.68 5.85
C PRO A 8 69.66 48.14 6.23
N PRO A 9 69.11 48.56 7.42
CA PRO A 9 68.67 47.95 8.71
C PRO A 9 67.12 48.03 8.91
N SER A 10 66.40 48.06 10.06
CA SER A 10 66.66 48.31 11.52
C SER A 10 65.72 47.49 12.46
N VAL A 11 65.61 47.84 13.76
CA VAL A 11 65.06 47.03 14.89
C VAL A 11 64.30 47.93 15.92
N ILE A 12 63.73 47.34 17.01
CA ILE A 12 63.21 47.91 18.30
C ILE A 12 61.67 48.10 18.39
N SER A 13 60.93 47.84 19.49
CA SER A 13 60.91 46.74 20.51
C SER A 13 59.62 46.81 21.39
N SER A 14 59.30 45.75 22.16
CA SER A 14 58.18 45.70 23.15
C SER A 14 58.48 46.43 24.49
N PRO A 15 57.53 46.52 25.45
CA PRO A 15 57.57 45.59 26.61
C PRO A 15 56.21 45.20 27.29
N ALA A 16 56.32 44.47 28.43
CA ALA A 16 55.32 43.93 29.37
C ALA A 16 54.29 44.96 29.95
N ALA A 17 53.11 44.64 30.53
CA ALA A 17 52.50 43.46 31.19
C ALA A 17 52.67 43.34 32.74
N ASN A 18 51.56 43.50 33.51
CA ASN A 18 51.32 42.91 34.86
C ASN A 18 49.92 43.28 35.46
N GLY A 19 49.42 42.53 36.46
CA GLY A 19 48.52 43.13 37.49
C GLY A 19 47.21 42.43 37.98
N SER A 20 47.32 41.56 38.99
CA SER A 20 46.49 41.52 40.24
C SER A 20 44.95 41.20 40.29
N ARG A 21 44.65 39.97 40.75
CA ARG A 21 43.77 39.54 41.88
C ARG A 21 42.27 39.91 42.02
N ASN A 22 41.48 38.84 42.19
CA ASN A 22 40.40 38.59 43.17
C ASN A 22 39.26 39.60 43.45
N SER A 23 38.02 39.16 43.17
CA SER A 23 36.91 39.21 44.16
C SER A 23 35.91 38.07 43.90
N ALA A 24 35.00 37.79 44.84
CA ALA A 24 34.05 36.67 44.76
C ALA A 24 32.64 37.05 45.21
N ARG A 25 31.64 36.25 44.79
CA ARG A 25 30.20 36.33 45.13
C ARG A 25 29.46 37.64 44.77
N LYS A 26 28.60 37.55 43.76
CA LYS A 26 27.13 37.64 43.94
C LYS A 26 26.42 36.96 42.76
N GLY A 27 25.16 36.59 42.94
CA GLY A 27 24.41 35.76 41.98
C GLY A 27 23.88 36.55 40.77
N GLY A 28 23.72 35.87 39.64
CA GLY A 28 23.06 36.34 38.43
C GLY A 28 22.23 35.22 37.81
N SER A 29 21.09 35.57 37.21
CA SER A 29 20.13 34.61 36.64
C SER A 29 20.61 33.96 35.35
N ILE A 30 20.13 32.73 35.08
CA ILE A 30 20.33 32.04 33.79
C ILE A 30 19.34 32.62 32.76
N PRO A 31 19.81 33.24 31.66
CA PRO A 31 18.92 33.67 30.58
C PRO A 31 18.59 32.48 29.66
N ILE A 32 17.43 31.84 29.88
CA ILE A 32 16.90 30.86 28.93
C ILE A 32 16.23 31.63 27.77
N SER A 33 16.96 31.86 26.67
CA SER A 33 16.38 32.41 25.44
C SER A 33 17.14 32.02 24.16
N ALA A 34 16.42 32.08 23.03
CA ALA A 34 16.97 32.19 21.67
C ALA A 34 17.91 31.09 21.11
N ALA A 35 17.59 29.80 21.34
CA ALA A 35 18.28 28.66 20.68
C ALA A 35 17.36 27.76 19.81
N CYS A 36 16.33 28.32 19.16
CA CYS A 36 15.34 27.58 18.36
C CYS A 36 14.91 28.33 17.07
N ALA A 37 15.86 28.63 16.15
CA ALA A 37 15.54 29.43 14.95
C ALA A 37 16.30 29.04 13.65
N SER A 38 16.87 27.83 13.52
CA SER A 38 17.63 27.45 12.31
C SER A 38 17.80 25.93 12.07
N LEU A 39 16.71 25.17 12.01
CA LEU A 39 16.76 23.76 11.53
C LEU A 39 16.55 23.69 10.00
N PRO A 40 17.41 23.00 9.24
CA PRO A 40 17.39 22.99 7.77
C PRO A 40 16.35 22.03 7.18
N PHE A 41 15.07 22.25 7.49
CA PHE A 41 13.97 21.56 6.82
C PHE A 41 13.68 22.22 5.45
N LEU A 42 13.36 21.38 4.45
CA LEU A 42 12.92 21.78 3.11
C LEU A 42 13.90 22.58 2.22
N LYS A 43 15.22 22.56 2.51
CA LYS A 43 16.18 22.60 1.39
C LYS A 43 16.25 21.19 0.79
N PRO A 44 15.81 20.96 -0.47
CA PRO A 44 16.22 19.75 -1.17
C PRO A 44 17.75 19.79 -1.29
N SER A 45 18.42 18.68 -0.97
CA SER A 45 19.82 18.51 -1.36
C SER A 45 19.90 18.76 -2.87
N PRO A 46 20.84 19.58 -3.38
CA PRO A 46 21.01 19.76 -4.81
C PRO A 46 21.50 18.44 -5.42
N ILE A 47 20.54 17.60 -5.81
CA ILE A 47 20.79 16.50 -6.74
C ILE A 47 21.04 17.18 -8.08
N SER A 48 22.29 17.58 -8.30
CA SER A 48 22.79 18.02 -9.59
C SER A 48 22.29 17.03 -10.64
N PRO A 49 21.68 17.47 -11.75
CA PRO A 49 21.30 16.55 -12.81
C PRO A 49 22.57 15.93 -13.37
N ILE A 50 22.87 14.71 -12.95
CA ILE A 50 23.99 13.92 -13.47
C ILE A 50 23.61 13.57 -14.91
N TRP A 51 24.01 14.45 -15.83
CA TRP A 51 23.99 14.21 -17.25
C TRP A 51 24.96 13.08 -17.56
N ILE A 52 24.46 11.84 -17.50
CA ILE A 52 25.20 10.66 -17.91
C ILE A 52 25.49 10.79 -19.40
N SER A 53 26.73 11.16 -19.73
CA SER A 53 27.30 11.13 -21.08
C SER A 53 27.40 9.68 -21.54
N SER A 54 26.31 9.17 -22.11
CA SER A 54 26.21 7.76 -22.48
C SER A 54 27.18 7.36 -23.59
N PRO A 55 27.99 6.30 -23.41
CA PRO A 55 28.73 5.69 -24.51
C PRO A 55 27.77 5.22 -25.61
N ARG A 56 28.17 5.37 -26.88
CA ARG A 56 27.35 4.93 -28.02
C ARG A 56 27.14 3.40 -27.96
N PRO A 57 25.89 2.88 -27.94
CA PRO A 57 25.67 1.44 -27.97
C PRO A 57 26.02 0.86 -29.35
N ARG A 58 26.85 -0.20 -29.39
CA ARG A 58 27.05 -0.99 -30.61
C ARG A 58 25.76 -1.75 -30.94
N ARG A 59 25.35 -1.77 -32.21
CA ARG A 59 24.17 -2.51 -32.67
C ARG A 59 24.46 -4.02 -32.68
N PHE A 60 23.69 -4.81 -31.94
CA PHE A 60 23.49 -6.24 -32.22
C PHE A 60 22.11 -6.69 -31.73
N VAL A 61 21.18 -6.93 -32.67
CA VAL A 61 19.96 -7.73 -32.47
C VAL A 61 19.72 -8.51 -33.76
N ASN A 62 19.82 -9.84 -33.71
CA ASN A 62 19.44 -10.71 -34.83
C ASN A 62 17.97 -11.13 -34.64
N SER A 63 17.10 -10.82 -35.62
CA SER A 63 15.63 -10.86 -35.50
C SER A 63 15.00 -12.24 -35.76
N SER A 64 15.81 -13.30 -35.75
CA SER A 64 15.40 -14.68 -36.01
C SER A 64 14.87 -15.43 -34.78
N ALA A 65 15.37 -15.14 -33.57
CA ALA A 65 15.08 -15.92 -32.37
C ALA A 65 13.60 -15.89 -31.92
N VAL A 66 12.92 -14.73 -32.06
CA VAL A 66 11.56 -14.52 -31.51
C VAL A 66 10.50 -15.37 -32.21
N ARG A 67 10.70 -15.76 -33.48
CA ARG A 67 9.70 -16.48 -34.28
C ARG A 67 9.63 -17.99 -34.03
N ARG A 68 10.62 -18.62 -33.37
CA ARG A 68 10.61 -20.09 -33.11
C ARG A 68 9.88 -20.52 -31.82
N ILE A 69 9.57 -19.60 -30.91
CA ILE A 69 8.93 -19.94 -29.63
C ILE A 69 7.40 -20.09 -29.77
N SER A 70 6.77 -19.34 -30.69
CA SER A 70 5.30 -19.33 -30.81
C SER A 70 4.70 -20.61 -31.42
N SER A 71 5.51 -21.46 -32.06
CA SER A 71 5.03 -22.67 -32.77
C SER A 71 5.14 -23.97 -31.97
N LEU A 72 5.71 -23.93 -30.76
CA LEU A 72 5.96 -25.12 -29.94
C LEU A 72 4.93 -25.35 -28.82
N ILE A 73 3.95 -24.44 -28.65
CA ILE A 73 3.05 -24.43 -27.49
C ILE A 73 1.66 -25.03 -27.80
N THR A 74 1.26 -25.18 -29.07
CA THR A 74 -0.14 -25.50 -29.43
C THR A 74 -0.43 -26.97 -29.76
N ASN A 75 0.54 -27.76 -30.24
CA ASN A 75 0.23 -28.95 -31.08
C ASN A 75 0.62 -30.34 -30.55
N ASN A 76 1.20 -30.51 -29.34
CA ASN A 76 1.60 -31.84 -28.85
C ASN A 76 1.44 -32.04 -27.34
N ILE A 77 0.23 -32.41 -26.88
CA ILE A 77 0.01 -33.12 -25.61
C ILE A 77 -1.01 -34.25 -25.83
N PRO A 78 -0.56 -35.47 -26.21
CA PRO A 78 -1.43 -36.64 -26.26
C PRO A 78 -1.98 -36.98 -24.86
N GLY A 79 -3.28 -37.28 -24.77
CA GLY A 79 -3.91 -37.81 -23.56
C GLY A 79 -4.73 -36.83 -22.71
N PHE A 80 -4.75 -35.52 -23.00
CA PHE A 80 -5.57 -34.56 -22.24
C PHE A 80 -7.07 -34.63 -22.61
N ARG A 81 -7.75 -35.71 -22.23
CA ARG A 81 -9.22 -35.81 -22.31
C ARG A 81 -9.84 -34.72 -21.43
N ILE A 82 -10.54 -33.77 -22.06
CA ILE A 82 -11.43 -32.85 -21.33
C ILE A 82 -12.60 -33.68 -20.80
N ALA A 83 -12.49 -34.14 -19.57
CA ALA A 83 -13.59 -34.75 -18.84
C ALA A 83 -14.65 -33.67 -18.57
N SER A 84 -15.63 -33.55 -19.46
CA SER A 84 -16.77 -32.64 -19.32
C SER A 84 -17.47 -32.89 -17.98
N PRO A 85 -17.39 -31.96 -17.01
CA PRO A 85 -18.06 -32.16 -15.74
C PRO A 85 -19.55 -31.90 -15.98
N HIS A 86 -20.32 -32.96 -16.22
CA HIS A 86 -21.78 -32.95 -16.14
C HIS A 86 -22.23 -32.78 -14.68
N MET A 87 -21.82 -31.66 -14.08
CA MET A 87 -22.34 -31.16 -12.82
C MET A 87 -23.77 -30.68 -13.09
N ARG A 88 -24.69 -31.65 -13.14
CA ARG A 88 -26.13 -31.39 -13.11
C ARG A 88 -26.42 -30.67 -11.79
N TYR A 89 -26.47 -29.34 -11.85
CA TYR A 89 -27.14 -28.58 -10.80
C TYR A 89 -28.53 -29.18 -10.60
N PRO A 90 -29.01 -29.34 -9.35
CA PRO A 90 -30.37 -29.78 -9.12
C PRO A 90 -31.30 -28.81 -9.85
N ARG A 91 -32.05 -29.35 -10.80
CA ARG A 91 -32.99 -28.59 -11.63
C ARG A 91 -34.22 -28.31 -10.77
N ASN A 92 -34.11 -27.35 -9.85
CA ASN A 92 -35.23 -26.91 -9.01
C ASN A 92 -36.45 -26.72 -9.91
N ASN A 93 -37.55 -27.39 -9.56
CA ASN A 93 -38.77 -27.39 -10.37
C ASN A 93 -39.25 -25.95 -10.55
N SER A 94 -39.11 -25.42 -11.77
CA SER A 94 -39.52 -24.06 -12.12
C SER A 94 -41.02 -23.95 -12.40
N GLY A 95 -41.83 -24.81 -11.80
CA GLY A 95 -43.28 -24.68 -11.74
C GLY A 95 -43.65 -23.68 -10.64
N ASN A 96 -44.61 -22.81 -10.92
CA ASN A 96 -45.25 -21.90 -9.96
C ASN A 96 -44.37 -20.77 -9.38
N LEU A 97 -43.28 -20.36 -10.05
CA LEU A 97 -42.65 -19.04 -9.85
C LEU A 97 -43.17 -18.01 -10.86
N ALA A 98 -44.47 -17.98 -11.05
CA ALA A 98 -45.16 -17.00 -11.90
C ALA A 98 -45.82 -15.92 -11.04
N ALA A 99 -45.64 -14.66 -11.45
CA ALA A 99 -46.47 -13.51 -11.06
C ALA A 99 -46.49 -13.02 -9.60
N ASP A 100 -45.62 -13.47 -8.68
CA ASP A 100 -45.26 -12.60 -7.53
C ASP A 100 -44.14 -11.62 -7.92
N SER A 101 -44.54 -10.57 -8.65
CA SER A 101 -43.70 -9.42 -8.94
C SER A 101 -43.75 -8.37 -7.83
N GLY A 102 -43.98 -8.78 -6.57
CA GLY A 102 -43.94 -7.93 -5.39
C GLY A 102 -42.70 -7.05 -5.39
N SER A 103 -42.91 -5.73 -5.36
CA SER A 103 -41.84 -4.75 -5.46
C SER A 103 -40.95 -4.83 -4.22
N ALA A 104 -39.80 -5.50 -4.33
CA ALA A 104 -38.88 -5.77 -3.21
C ALA A 104 -38.50 -4.48 -2.47
N GLY A 105 -39.24 -4.19 -1.40
CA GLY A 105 -39.40 -2.84 -0.87
C GLY A 105 -38.16 -2.34 -0.14
N PHE A 106 -37.30 -1.60 -0.83
CA PHE A 106 -36.03 -1.10 -0.30
C PHE A 106 -36.22 -0.23 0.96
N VAL A 107 -36.13 -0.86 2.13
CA VAL A 107 -36.08 -0.19 3.43
C VAL A 107 -34.91 0.79 3.45
N ARG A 108 -35.23 2.10 3.41
CA ARG A 108 -34.26 3.20 3.40
C ARG A 108 -33.54 3.32 4.74
N THR A 109 -32.62 2.39 5.01
CA THR A 109 -31.69 2.49 6.14
C THR A 109 -30.89 3.80 6.01
N PRO A 110 -30.90 4.72 7.00
CA PRO A 110 -30.14 5.96 6.91
C PRO A 110 -28.66 5.70 6.65
N PHE A 111 -28.06 6.41 5.69
CA PHE A 111 -26.68 6.17 5.24
C PHE A 111 -25.67 6.18 6.38
N TRP A 112 -25.84 7.06 7.37
CA TRP A 112 -24.99 7.09 8.56
C TRP A 112 -25.03 5.81 9.39
N THR A 113 -26.22 5.22 9.59
CA THR A 113 -26.39 3.90 10.25
C THR A 113 -25.72 2.78 9.45
N LEU A 114 -25.78 2.88 8.11
CA LEU A 114 -25.12 1.94 7.22
C LEU A 114 -23.58 2.05 7.32
N VAL A 115 -23.00 3.25 7.25
CA VAL A 115 -21.54 3.46 7.41
C VAL A 115 -21.05 3.06 8.81
N ARG A 116 -21.83 3.32 9.86
CA ARG A 116 -21.49 2.88 11.23
C ARG A 116 -21.39 1.36 11.37
N SER A 117 -22.18 0.61 10.59
CA SER A 117 -22.08 -0.86 10.53
C SER A 117 -21.03 -1.34 9.52
N GLU A 118 -20.74 -0.56 8.48
CA GLU A 118 -19.85 -0.91 7.37
C GLU A 118 -18.92 0.26 6.97
N PRO A 119 -17.87 0.57 7.75
CA PRO A 119 -16.99 1.73 7.52
C PRO A 119 -16.34 1.79 6.12
N TYR A 120 -16.23 0.68 5.42
CA TYR A 120 -15.72 0.65 4.03
C TYR A 120 -16.50 1.58 3.11
N ARG A 121 -17.81 1.79 3.35
CA ARG A 121 -18.67 2.62 2.50
C ARG A 121 -18.29 4.11 2.49
N LEU A 122 -17.56 4.57 3.51
CA LEU A 122 -17.03 5.93 3.61
C LEU A 122 -15.55 5.99 3.21
N PHE A 123 -14.72 5.12 3.79
CA PHE A 123 -13.27 5.23 3.62
C PHE A 123 -12.75 4.64 2.30
N PHE A 124 -13.49 3.75 1.62
CA PHE A 124 -13.13 3.33 0.25
C PHE A 124 -13.26 4.52 -0.74
N PRO A 125 -14.39 5.25 -0.83
CA PRO A 125 -14.47 6.50 -1.60
C PRO A 125 -13.33 7.49 -1.34
N LEU A 126 -13.02 7.77 -0.07
CA LEU A 126 -11.95 8.71 0.30
C LEU A 126 -10.57 8.19 -0.14
N GLY A 127 -10.31 6.89 0.01
CA GLY A 127 -9.10 6.25 -0.50
C GLY A 127 -9.00 6.33 -2.02
N PHE A 128 -10.06 6.00 -2.76
CA PHE A 128 -10.08 6.09 -4.22
C PHE A 128 -9.89 7.53 -4.72
N PHE A 129 -10.53 8.52 -4.08
CA PHE A 129 -10.33 9.92 -4.40
C PHE A 129 -8.88 10.38 -4.19
N ALA A 130 -8.29 10.06 -3.04
CA ALA A 130 -6.89 10.37 -2.78
C ALA A 130 -5.93 9.66 -3.75
N GLY A 131 -6.24 8.40 -4.10
CA GLY A 131 -5.50 7.63 -5.09
C GLY A 131 -5.52 8.26 -6.48
N LEU A 132 -6.71 8.65 -6.96
CA LEU A 132 -6.89 9.39 -8.20
C LEU A 132 -6.08 10.69 -8.19
N SER A 133 -6.24 11.54 -7.18
CA SER A 133 -5.50 12.80 -7.04
C SER A 133 -3.97 12.60 -7.03
N GLY A 134 -3.49 11.57 -6.31
CA GLY A 134 -2.06 11.24 -6.24
C GLY A 134 -1.47 10.66 -7.53
N ILE A 135 -2.28 10.20 -8.48
CA ILE A 135 -1.83 9.77 -9.82
C ILE A 135 -2.05 10.85 -10.88
N SER A 136 -3.12 11.64 -10.77
CA SER A 136 -3.39 12.79 -11.65
C SER A 136 -2.23 13.77 -11.67
N HIS A 137 -1.51 13.92 -10.55
CA HIS A 137 -0.26 14.68 -10.50
C HIS A 137 0.76 14.25 -11.58
N TRP A 138 0.99 12.95 -11.77
CA TRP A 138 1.91 12.46 -12.82
C TRP A 138 1.39 12.67 -14.23
N VAL A 139 0.07 12.59 -14.42
CA VAL A 139 -0.56 12.88 -15.72
C VAL A 139 -0.37 14.35 -16.06
N PHE A 140 -0.70 15.28 -15.17
CA PHE A 140 -0.49 16.71 -15.39
C PHE A 140 1.00 17.08 -15.54
N PHE A 141 1.89 16.48 -14.74
CA PHE A 141 3.33 16.65 -14.90
C PHE A 141 3.80 16.19 -16.30
N SER A 142 3.27 15.08 -16.83
CA SER A 142 3.62 14.60 -18.17
C SER A 142 3.17 15.52 -19.32
N PHE A 143 2.24 16.43 -19.06
CA PHE A 143 1.80 17.50 -19.96
C PHE A 143 2.41 18.89 -19.62
N GLY A 144 3.34 18.97 -18.67
CA GLY A 144 3.93 20.25 -18.22
C GLY A 144 2.95 21.15 -17.46
N LYS A 145 1.91 20.58 -16.82
CA LYS A 145 0.85 21.29 -16.10
C LYS A 145 0.92 21.13 -14.56
N ALA A 146 1.90 20.41 -14.05
CA ALA A 146 2.18 20.28 -12.62
C ALA A 146 3.72 20.20 -12.38
N PRO A 147 4.22 20.54 -11.19
CA PRO A 147 5.64 20.37 -10.82
C PRO A 147 5.98 18.88 -10.63
N TRP A 148 7.25 18.56 -10.31
CA TRP A 148 7.68 17.22 -9.90
C TRP A 148 7.55 17.06 -8.38
N ASP A 149 6.47 16.46 -7.89
CA ASP A 149 6.20 16.28 -6.45
C ASP A 149 6.05 14.79 -6.06
N VAL A 150 7.21 14.13 -5.90
CA VAL A 150 7.27 12.76 -5.35
C VAL A 150 6.72 12.67 -3.92
N PRO A 151 6.99 13.61 -2.99
CA PRO A 151 6.39 13.60 -1.65
C PRO A 151 4.86 13.58 -1.63
N LEU A 152 4.19 14.46 -2.40
CA LEU A 152 2.72 14.52 -2.48
C LEU A 152 2.14 13.25 -3.08
N HIS A 153 2.72 12.76 -4.18
CA HIS A 153 2.33 11.49 -4.78
C HIS A 153 2.44 10.34 -3.77
N PHE A 154 3.60 10.19 -3.12
CA PHE A 154 3.85 9.15 -2.12
C PHE A 154 2.85 9.24 -0.95
N PHE A 155 2.60 10.44 -0.44
CA PHE A 155 1.63 10.68 0.62
C PHE A 155 0.22 10.24 0.20
N LEU A 156 -0.27 10.71 -0.96
CA LEU A 156 -1.61 10.41 -1.42
C LEU A 156 -1.81 8.92 -1.78
N GLN A 157 -0.76 8.22 -2.23
CA GLN A 157 -0.83 6.77 -2.46
C GLN A 157 -0.78 5.94 -1.16
N ILE A 158 0.19 6.18 -0.29
CA ILE A 158 0.37 5.33 0.92
C ILE A 158 -0.63 5.70 2.01
N VAL A 159 -0.83 6.99 2.28
CA VAL A 159 -1.67 7.49 3.37
C VAL A 159 -3.14 7.59 2.95
N GLY A 160 -3.39 8.23 1.81
CA GLY A 160 -4.73 8.40 1.28
C GLY A 160 -5.31 7.08 0.77
N TYR A 161 -4.79 6.60 -0.36
CA TYR A 161 -5.32 5.43 -1.05
C TYR A 161 -5.21 4.14 -0.25
N ILE A 162 -4.00 3.70 0.11
CA ILE A 162 -3.82 2.45 0.87
C ILE A 162 -4.33 2.63 2.31
N GLY A 163 -3.95 3.70 2.99
CA GLY A 163 -4.28 3.95 4.40
C GLY A 163 -5.78 4.06 4.69
N LEU A 164 -6.54 4.88 3.95
CA LEU A 164 -7.98 5.01 4.17
C LEU A 164 -8.73 3.75 3.72
N THR A 165 -8.34 3.13 2.60
CA THR A 165 -8.92 1.84 2.18
C THR A 165 -8.70 0.77 3.25
N ALA A 166 -7.49 0.69 3.82
CA ALA A 166 -7.19 -0.20 4.94
C ALA A 166 -8.06 0.11 6.16
N ALA A 167 -8.26 1.39 6.53
CA ALA A 167 -9.13 1.78 7.65
C ALA A 167 -10.58 1.32 7.45
N GLY A 168 -11.16 1.54 6.26
CA GLY A 168 -12.51 1.08 5.93
C GLY A 168 -12.67 -0.44 5.95
N PHE A 169 -11.68 -1.15 5.39
CA PHE A 169 -11.63 -2.62 5.40
C PHE A 169 -11.49 -3.17 6.83
N LEU A 170 -10.53 -2.66 7.60
CA LEU A 170 -10.24 -3.09 8.97
C LEU A 170 -11.42 -2.83 9.91
N GLY A 171 -12.01 -1.63 9.84
CA GLY A 171 -13.20 -1.27 10.61
C GLY A 171 -14.37 -2.22 10.37
N THR A 172 -14.58 -2.61 9.11
CA THR A 172 -15.63 -3.56 8.72
C THR A 172 -15.31 -5.00 9.14
N VAL A 173 -14.09 -5.49 8.84
CA VAL A 173 -13.74 -6.90 9.00
C VAL A 173 -13.53 -7.29 10.47
N PHE A 174 -12.94 -6.40 11.29
CA PHE A 174 -12.81 -6.67 12.73
C PHE A 174 -14.19 -6.70 13.38
N GLN A 175 -15.02 -5.67 13.19
CA GLN A 175 -16.36 -5.61 13.80
C GLN A 175 -17.22 -6.85 13.44
N ARG A 176 -17.16 -7.32 12.19
CA ARG A 176 -17.87 -8.54 11.75
C ARG A 176 -17.29 -9.83 12.34
N LEU A 177 -15.96 -9.94 12.52
CA LEU A 177 -15.31 -11.15 13.05
C LEU A 177 -15.32 -11.22 14.59
N THR A 178 -15.24 -10.08 15.28
CA THR A 178 -15.38 -9.98 16.74
C THR A 178 -16.84 -9.99 17.19
N GLN A 179 -17.78 -9.80 16.26
CA GLN A 179 -19.22 -9.65 16.52
C GLN A 179 -19.56 -8.48 17.47
N THR A 180 -18.68 -7.47 17.55
CA THR A 180 -18.93 -6.28 18.39
C THR A 180 -19.94 -5.31 17.76
N PRO A 181 -20.70 -4.53 18.54
CA PRO A 181 -21.67 -3.56 18.03
C PRO A 181 -21.06 -2.53 17.04
N PRO A 182 -21.86 -1.94 16.13
CA PRO A 182 -21.45 -0.87 15.21
C PRO A 182 -20.60 0.25 15.83
N MET A 183 -19.81 0.95 15.02
CA MET A 183 -19.04 2.11 15.49
C MET A 183 -19.99 3.19 16.07
N LYS A 184 -19.63 3.81 17.20
CA LYS A 184 -20.40 4.93 17.78
C LYS A 184 -20.29 6.16 16.86
N SER A 185 -21.36 6.96 16.72
CA SER A 185 -21.38 8.13 15.83
C SER A 185 -20.20 9.11 16.07
N PRO A 186 -19.85 9.50 17.32
CA PRO A 186 -18.73 10.43 17.54
C PRO A 186 -17.38 9.83 17.13
N THR A 187 -17.19 8.52 17.31
CA THR A 187 -15.96 7.82 16.87
C THR A 187 -15.83 7.79 15.35
N LEU A 188 -16.94 7.57 14.63
CA LEU A 188 -16.94 7.62 13.16
C LEU A 188 -16.69 9.04 12.64
N LEU A 189 -17.30 10.05 13.27
CA LEU A 189 -17.08 11.46 12.94
C LEU A 189 -15.62 11.86 13.19
N LEU A 190 -15.01 11.44 14.30
CA LEU A 190 -13.59 11.68 14.58
C LEU A 190 -12.68 11.08 13.50
N PHE A 191 -12.90 9.83 13.10
CA PHE A 191 -12.11 9.22 12.02
C PHE A 191 -12.34 9.91 10.65
N LEU A 192 -13.54 10.42 10.38
CA LEU A 192 -13.83 11.20 9.17
C LEU A 192 -13.09 12.54 9.18
N LEU A 193 -13.20 13.31 10.27
CA LEU A 193 -12.52 14.61 10.41
C LEU A 193 -11.00 14.45 10.34
N LEU A 194 -10.44 13.45 11.01
CA LEU A 194 -9.02 13.12 10.90
C LEU A 194 -8.63 12.72 9.47
N ALA A 195 -9.43 11.90 8.77
CA ALA A 195 -9.13 11.53 7.39
C ALA A 195 -9.17 12.72 6.42
N LEU A 196 -10.13 13.65 6.59
CA LEU A 196 -10.21 14.87 5.78
C LEU A 196 -9.02 15.80 6.08
N PHE A 197 -8.72 16.05 7.35
CA PHE A 197 -7.60 16.91 7.75
C PHE A 197 -6.25 16.32 7.29
N LEU A 198 -6.10 15.00 7.38
CA LEU A 198 -4.96 14.25 6.87
C LEU A 198 -4.79 14.47 5.36
N LEU A 199 -5.86 14.32 4.56
CA LEU A 199 -5.80 14.58 3.11
C LEU A 199 -5.45 16.04 2.77
N SER A 200 -5.87 17.01 3.57
CA SER A 200 -5.48 18.43 3.40
C SER A 200 -4.08 18.77 3.93
N SER A 201 -3.49 17.96 4.82
CA SER A 201 -2.26 18.32 5.54
C SER A 201 -1.04 18.68 4.67
N PRO A 202 -0.83 18.12 3.44
CA PRO A 202 0.25 18.58 2.56
C PRO A 202 0.13 20.06 2.15
N VAL A 203 -1.09 20.60 2.06
CA VAL A 203 -1.34 22.02 1.69
C VAL A 203 -0.78 22.98 2.75
N LEU A 204 -0.70 22.53 4.01
CA LEU A 204 -0.13 23.31 5.12
C LEU A 204 1.40 23.39 5.08
N GLN A 205 2.05 22.63 4.18
CA GLN A 205 3.52 22.49 4.01
C GLN A 205 4.31 22.14 5.29
N ASN A 206 3.61 21.84 6.38
CA ASN A 206 4.20 21.58 7.69
C ASN A 206 4.36 20.07 7.91
N ALA A 207 5.61 19.60 7.84
CA ALA A 207 5.95 18.19 8.03
C ALA A 207 5.59 17.66 9.43
N THR A 208 5.65 18.48 10.48
CA THR A 208 5.34 18.08 11.86
C THR A 208 3.85 17.89 12.08
N ILE A 209 3.01 18.80 11.56
CA ILE A 209 1.55 18.64 11.56
C ILE A 209 1.16 17.41 10.73
N THR A 210 1.72 17.26 9.53
CA THR A 210 1.49 16.09 8.66
C THR A 210 1.84 14.78 9.37
N ALA A 211 3.02 14.71 10.00
CA ALA A 211 3.46 13.55 10.77
C ALA A 211 2.53 13.24 11.95
N GLY A 212 2.18 14.26 12.75
CA GLY A 212 1.26 14.11 13.89
C GLY A 212 -0.13 13.60 13.48
N MET A 213 -0.65 14.04 12.33
CA MET A 213 -1.96 13.61 11.82
C MET A 213 -1.93 12.17 11.28
N ILE A 214 -0.85 11.77 10.59
CA ILE A 214 -0.63 10.37 10.23
C ILE A 214 -0.59 9.51 11.50
N SER A 215 0.25 9.88 12.46
CA SER A 215 0.45 9.16 13.72
C SER A 215 -0.85 9.04 14.51
N GLY A 216 -1.59 10.13 14.67
CA GLY A 216 -2.87 10.16 15.37
C GLY A 216 -3.93 9.27 14.72
N PHE A 217 -4.11 9.35 13.40
CA PHE A 217 -5.09 8.54 12.67
C PHE A 217 -4.84 7.04 12.83
N PHE A 218 -3.60 6.59 12.58
CA PHE A 218 -3.27 5.16 12.65
C PHE A 218 -3.20 4.63 14.09
N LEU A 219 -2.74 5.44 15.06
CA LEU A 219 -2.75 5.05 16.47
C LEU A 219 -4.17 4.93 17.02
N LEU A 220 -5.08 5.86 16.69
CA LEU A 220 -6.48 5.78 17.08
C LEU A 220 -7.18 4.56 16.44
N LEU A 221 -6.85 4.24 15.19
CA LEU A 221 -7.36 3.03 14.53
C LEU A 221 -6.85 1.75 15.21
N PHE A 222 -5.57 1.69 15.58
CA PHE A 222 -4.98 0.61 16.36
C PHE A 222 -5.66 0.44 17.72
N LEU A 223 -5.80 1.52 18.49
CA LEU A 223 -6.46 1.52 19.81
C LEU A 223 -7.94 1.12 19.72
N TRP A 224 -8.65 1.57 18.67
CA TRP A 224 -10.02 1.15 18.41
C TRP A 224 -10.11 -0.35 18.13
N ILE A 225 -9.21 -0.92 17.31
CA ILE A 225 -9.18 -2.38 17.08
C ILE A 225 -8.86 -3.14 18.38
N LEU A 226 -7.92 -2.67 19.20
CA LEU A 226 -7.65 -3.27 20.52
C LEU A 226 -8.91 -3.26 21.41
N SER A 227 -9.71 -2.20 21.40
CA SER A 227 -10.98 -2.16 22.15
C SER A 227 -11.97 -3.23 21.68
N ARG A 228 -12.01 -3.53 20.36
CA ARG A 228 -12.87 -4.59 19.80
C ARG A 228 -12.35 -6.00 20.13
N LEU A 229 -11.03 -6.17 20.22
CA LEU A 229 -10.40 -7.43 20.65
C LEU A 229 -10.65 -7.75 22.12
N ARG A 230 -10.82 -6.73 22.97
CA ARG A 230 -11.16 -6.89 24.40
C ARG A 230 -12.65 -7.14 24.66
N SER A 231 -13.53 -6.72 23.75
CA SER A 231 -14.99 -6.69 23.95
C SER A 231 -15.80 -7.66 23.07
N GLY A 232 -15.14 -8.53 22.30
CA GLY A 232 -15.79 -9.45 21.38
C GLY A 232 -15.04 -10.76 21.18
N LYS A 233 -15.53 -11.58 20.25
CA LYS A 233 -14.93 -12.88 19.92
C LYS A 233 -13.53 -12.69 19.33
N ARG A 234 -12.60 -13.59 19.68
CA ARG A 234 -11.22 -13.55 19.17
C ARG A 234 -11.23 -13.84 17.66
N PRO A 235 -10.67 -12.96 16.81
CA PRO A 235 -10.56 -13.21 15.37
C PRO A 235 -9.44 -14.24 15.08
N PRO A 236 -9.34 -14.77 13.84
CA PRO A 236 -8.28 -15.70 13.46
C PRO A 236 -6.89 -15.10 13.70
N PRO A 237 -5.93 -15.82 14.32
CA PRO A 237 -4.65 -15.26 14.75
C PRO A 237 -3.85 -14.48 13.69
N PRO A 238 -3.79 -14.89 12.40
CA PRO A 238 -3.09 -14.10 11.39
C PRO A 238 -3.58 -12.66 11.27
N LEU A 239 -4.89 -12.41 11.46
CA LEU A 239 -5.46 -11.06 11.34
C LEU A 239 -4.85 -10.07 12.35
N LEU A 240 -4.30 -10.56 13.46
CA LEU A 240 -3.61 -9.74 14.45
C LEU A 240 -2.32 -9.10 13.89
N LEU A 241 -1.74 -9.59 12.79
CA LEU A 241 -0.63 -8.92 12.09
C LEU A 241 -1.03 -7.57 11.47
N ALA A 242 -2.33 -7.26 11.37
CA ALA A 242 -2.76 -5.88 11.06
C ALA A 242 -2.34 -4.88 12.16
N LEU A 243 -2.18 -5.32 13.41
CA LEU A 243 -1.78 -4.46 14.54
C LEU A 243 -0.34 -3.93 14.41
N PRO A 244 0.72 -4.75 14.22
CA PRO A 244 2.06 -4.22 13.95
C PRO A 244 2.12 -3.42 12.65
N GLY A 245 1.27 -3.71 11.65
CA GLY A 245 1.13 -2.87 10.46
C GLY A 245 0.66 -1.45 10.79
N LEU A 246 -0.39 -1.32 11.61
CA LEU A 246 -0.87 -0.01 12.07
C LEU A 246 0.14 0.69 13.00
N LEU A 247 0.90 -0.06 13.81
CA LEU A 247 2.00 0.52 14.59
C LEU A 247 3.14 1.03 13.69
N CYS A 248 3.49 0.31 12.62
CA CYS A 248 4.43 0.83 11.61
C CYS A 248 3.88 2.13 10.99
N ALA A 249 2.61 2.15 10.59
CA ALA A 249 1.98 3.34 10.02
C ALA A 249 1.95 4.53 11.00
N GLY A 250 1.64 4.29 12.27
CA GLY A 250 1.54 5.33 13.31
C GLY A 250 2.89 5.82 13.84
N ALA A 251 3.87 4.93 14.03
CA ALA A 251 5.18 5.28 14.59
C ALA A 251 6.19 5.76 13.56
N ALA A 252 6.09 5.32 12.29
CA ALA A 252 7.04 5.66 11.25
C ALA A 252 7.28 7.17 11.03
N PRO A 253 6.27 8.06 11.05
CA PRO A 253 6.50 9.50 10.93
C PRO A 253 7.38 10.05 12.06
N ILE A 254 7.20 9.54 13.29
CA ILE A 254 7.99 9.92 14.46
C ILE A 254 9.42 9.37 14.34
N ILE A 255 9.56 8.10 13.98
CA ILE A 255 10.86 7.44 13.73
C ILE A 255 11.65 8.19 12.64
N ARG A 256 10.97 8.70 11.61
CA ARG A 256 11.59 9.40 10.48
C ARG A 256 12.38 10.65 10.88
N PHE A 257 12.04 11.33 11.98
CA PHE A 257 12.81 12.50 12.46
C PHE A 257 14.23 12.16 12.90
N ARG A 258 14.49 10.92 13.37
CA ARG A 258 15.82 10.47 13.82
C ARG A 258 16.44 9.41 12.91
N TYR A 259 15.62 8.58 12.28
CA TYR A 259 16.02 7.48 11.41
C TYR A 259 15.23 7.53 10.10
N SER A 260 15.50 8.56 9.28
CA SER A 260 14.69 8.91 8.09
C SER A 260 14.49 7.75 7.11
N ALA A 261 15.52 6.94 6.87
CA ALA A 261 15.42 5.74 6.03
C ALA A 261 14.46 4.69 6.63
N LEU A 262 14.70 4.28 7.89
CA LEU A 262 13.86 3.30 8.59
C LEU A 262 12.39 3.76 8.67
N GLY A 263 12.15 5.02 9.05
CA GLY A 263 10.79 5.57 9.10
C GLY A 263 10.12 5.54 7.73
N THR A 264 10.81 5.95 6.66
CA THR A 264 10.26 5.89 5.30
C THR A 264 9.93 4.45 4.88
N ASP A 265 10.77 3.47 5.23
CA ASP A 265 10.61 2.07 4.83
C ASP A 265 9.53 1.33 5.64
N LEU A 266 9.44 1.58 6.94
CA LEU A 266 8.34 1.10 7.80
C LEU A 266 6.98 1.63 7.32
N PHE A 267 6.95 2.86 6.79
CA PHE A 267 5.73 3.47 6.27
C PHE A 267 5.35 2.94 4.88
N ALA A 268 6.30 2.94 3.94
CA ALA A 268 6.08 2.56 2.55
C ALA A 268 5.85 1.05 2.38
N GLN A 269 6.52 0.23 3.19
CA GLN A 269 6.52 -1.23 3.06
C GLN A 269 5.98 -1.90 4.34
N GLY A 270 6.49 -1.53 5.51
CA GLY A 270 6.19 -2.22 6.78
C GLY A 270 4.69 -2.30 7.09
N PHE A 271 4.01 -1.16 7.11
CA PHE A 271 2.56 -1.05 7.28
C PHE A 271 1.80 -2.06 6.39
N VAL A 272 2.07 -2.03 5.09
CA VAL A 272 1.28 -2.77 4.10
C VAL A 272 1.66 -4.25 4.07
N LEU A 273 2.94 -4.60 4.24
CA LEU A 273 3.38 -6.00 4.31
C LEU A 273 2.82 -6.72 5.53
N PHE A 274 2.81 -6.09 6.71
CA PHE A 274 2.17 -6.64 7.91
C PHE A 274 0.65 -6.80 7.72
N LEU A 275 0.00 -5.76 7.21
CA LEU A 275 -1.43 -5.77 6.93
C LEU A 275 -1.84 -6.91 5.98
N ILE A 276 -1.13 -7.08 4.86
CA ILE A 276 -1.45 -8.14 3.89
C ILE A 276 -1.09 -9.52 4.45
N SER A 277 0.05 -9.67 5.14
CA SER A 277 0.46 -10.94 5.76
C SER A 277 -0.56 -11.44 6.78
N GLY A 278 -1.32 -10.55 7.44
CA GLY A 278 -2.40 -10.93 8.33
C GLY A 278 -3.76 -11.14 7.66
N THR A 279 -4.10 -10.28 6.69
CA THR A 279 -5.44 -10.26 6.09
C THR A 279 -5.60 -11.28 4.96
N ALA A 280 -4.55 -11.53 4.14
CA ALA A 280 -4.61 -12.48 3.04
C ALA A 280 -4.83 -13.94 3.48
N PRO A 281 -4.19 -14.47 4.55
CA PRO A 281 -4.48 -15.82 5.04
C PRO A 281 -5.92 -16.05 5.52
N VAL A 282 -6.64 -14.98 5.87
CA VAL A 282 -8.03 -15.05 6.38
C VAL A 282 -9.05 -14.76 5.28
N VAL A 283 -8.86 -13.68 4.53
CA VAL A 283 -9.81 -13.20 3.50
C VAL A 283 -9.46 -13.75 2.13
N GLY A 284 -8.18 -13.93 1.81
CA GLY A 284 -7.75 -14.53 0.54
C GLY A 284 -8.22 -15.97 0.37
N ARG A 285 -8.17 -16.79 1.43
CA ARG A 285 -8.77 -18.14 1.42
C ARG A 285 -10.27 -18.12 1.07
N ARG A 286 -11.02 -17.09 1.51
CA ARG A 286 -12.46 -16.89 1.23
C ARG A 286 -12.75 -16.26 -0.14
N ILE A 287 -11.79 -15.53 -0.73
CA ILE A 287 -11.88 -15.03 -2.12
C ILE A 287 -11.62 -16.18 -3.09
N LEU A 288 -10.56 -16.95 -2.85
CA LEU A 288 -10.14 -18.09 -3.69
C LEU A 288 -11.01 -19.35 -3.51
N GLU A 289 -12.00 -19.31 -2.61
CA GLU A 289 -12.89 -20.43 -2.23
C GLU A 289 -12.13 -21.72 -1.88
N MET A 290 -11.03 -21.53 -1.12
CA MET A 290 -10.34 -22.64 -0.47
C MET A 290 -11.23 -23.23 0.64
N PRO A 291 -11.13 -24.54 0.92
CA PRO A 291 -11.87 -25.17 2.01
C PRO A 291 -11.78 -24.40 3.32
N ALA A 292 -12.95 -24.12 3.91
CA ALA A 292 -13.07 -23.49 5.21
C ALA A 292 -12.40 -24.39 6.26
N ASP A 293 -11.70 -23.77 7.20
CA ASP A 293 -11.01 -24.51 8.24
C ASP A 293 -11.94 -24.82 9.42
N PRO A 294 -11.89 -26.06 9.97
CA PRO A 294 -12.66 -26.41 11.16
C PRO A 294 -12.36 -25.47 12.33
N PRO A 295 -13.36 -25.19 13.18
CA PRO A 295 -13.37 -24.01 14.04
C PRO A 295 -12.36 -24.01 15.20
N VAL A 296 -11.89 -22.79 15.49
CA VAL A 296 -11.44 -22.27 16.79
C VAL A 296 -10.16 -22.85 17.43
N LYS A 297 -9.86 -24.16 17.37
CA LYS A 297 -8.56 -24.65 17.89
C LYS A 297 -7.41 -24.05 17.07
N MET A 298 -6.41 -23.45 17.75
CA MET A 298 -5.27 -22.80 17.09
C MET A 298 -4.39 -23.83 16.38
N LYS A 299 -4.69 -24.11 15.11
CA LYS A 299 -3.84 -24.95 14.25
C LYS A 299 -2.40 -24.38 14.23
N PRO A 300 -1.35 -25.19 14.46
CA PRO A 300 0.04 -24.70 14.54
C PRO A 300 0.48 -23.80 13.38
N ARG A 301 0.03 -24.10 12.15
CA ARG A 301 0.24 -23.27 10.94
C ARG A 301 -0.18 -21.79 11.10
N PHE A 302 -1.21 -21.48 11.90
CA PHE A 302 -1.68 -20.11 12.10
C PHE A 302 -0.76 -19.35 13.07
N LEU A 303 -0.23 -20.04 14.08
CA LEU A 303 0.85 -19.52 14.91
C LEU A 303 2.11 -19.33 14.06
N ALA A 304 2.47 -20.32 13.22
CA ALA A 304 3.61 -20.22 12.31
C ALA A 304 3.52 -19.02 11.35
N ILE A 305 2.35 -18.72 10.78
CA ILE A 305 2.13 -17.50 9.97
C ILE A 305 2.41 -16.23 10.79
N VAL A 306 1.88 -16.15 12.02
CA VAL A 306 2.10 -14.99 12.90
C VAL A 306 3.58 -14.86 13.26
N THR A 307 4.22 -15.95 13.69
CA THR A 307 5.64 -15.98 14.04
C THR A 307 6.52 -15.60 12.85
N VAL A 308 6.38 -16.27 11.70
CA VAL A 308 7.21 -16.01 10.50
C VAL A 308 7.04 -14.57 10.01
N ALA A 309 5.81 -14.05 9.94
CA ALA A 309 5.59 -12.67 9.53
C ALA A 309 6.16 -11.69 10.56
N LEU A 310 5.96 -11.93 11.86
CA LEU A 310 6.40 -11.03 12.92
C LEU A 310 7.93 -11.00 13.04
N THR A 311 8.61 -12.15 13.04
CA THR A 311 10.07 -12.21 13.11
C THR A 311 10.71 -11.77 11.79
N GLY A 312 10.31 -12.37 10.66
CA GLY A 312 10.93 -12.13 9.36
C GLY A 312 10.78 -10.70 8.86
N LEU A 313 9.58 -10.10 8.97
CA LEU A 313 9.39 -8.70 8.58
C LEU A 313 10.10 -7.75 9.55
N SER A 314 9.96 -7.92 10.87
CA SER A 314 10.62 -7.03 11.84
C SER A 314 12.15 -7.09 11.71
N LEU A 315 12.71 -8.29 11.58
CA LEU A 315 14.14 -8.48 11.34
C LEU A 315 14.59 -7.82 10.02
N SER A 316 13.77 -7.85 8.97
CA SER A 316 14.10 -7.15 7.71
C SER A 316 14.13 -5.63 7.82
N PHE A 317 13.33 -5.03 8.71
CA PHE A 317 13.39 -3.59 8.97
C PHE A 317 14.50 -3.24 9.97
N PHE A 318 14.79 -4.12 10.94
CA PHE A 318 15.93 -3.97 11.85
C PHE A 318 17.27 -4.05 11.11
N LEU A 319 17.49 -5.09 10.29
CA LEU A 319 18.70 -5.25 9.47
C LEU A 319 18.94 -4.05 8.55
N GLN A 320 17.87 -3.40 8.06
CA GLN A 320 17.96 -2.22 7.21
C GLN A 320 18.67 -1.02 7.87
N CYS A 321 18.81 -1.01 9.21
CA CYS A 321 19.58 -0.02 9.95
C CYS A 321 21.10 -0.27 9.93
N PHE A 322 21.53 -1.51 9.64
CA PHE A 322 22.93 -1.95 9.77
C PHE A 322 23.60 -2.24 8.42
N VAL A 323 22.82 -2.50 7.36
CA VAL A 323 23.36 -2.76 6.02
C VAL A 323 23.34 -1.52 5.13
N SER A 324 24.47 -1.26 4.46
CA SER A 324 24.62 -0.18 3.48
C SER A 324 23.80 -0.38 2.20
N THR A 325 23.37 -1.61 1.91
CA THR A 325 22.52 -1.92 0.75
C THR A 325 21.23 -2.64 1.18
N PRO A 326 20.04 -2.22 0.66
CA PRO A 326 18.76 -2.82 1.03
C PRO A 326 18.53 -4.24 0.46
N THR A 327 19.52 -4.83 -0.22
CA THR A 327 19.39 -6.11 -0.93
C THR A 327 18.96 -7.24 0.01
N ALA A 328 19.67 -7.47 1.11
CA ALA A 328 19.34 -8.53 2.07
C ALA A 328 18.00 -8.29 2.80
N PRO A 329 17.69 -7.07 3.31
CA PRO A 329 16.35 -6.70 3.77
C PRO A 329 15.22 -7.01 2.77
N LEU A 330 15.36 -6.62 1.50
CA LEU A 330 14.34 -6.84 0.47
C LEU A 330 14.16 -8.33 0.14
N VAL A 331 15.25 -9.11 0.06
CA VAL A 331 15.17 -10.58 -0.08
C VAL A 331 14.45 -11.20 1.13
N LEU A 332 14.80 -10.80 2.35
CA LEU A 332 14.15 -11.33 3.56
C LEU A 332 12.64 -11.00 3.59
N ARG A 333 12.22 -9.80 3.15
CA ARG A 333 10.80 -9.45 3.00
C ARG A 333 10.11 -10.34 1.97
N ALA A 334 10.72 -10.54 0.80
CA ALA A 334 10.18 -11.39 -0.25
C ALA A 334 10.02 -12.85 0.22
N VAL A 335 11.07 -13.44 0.80
CA VAL A 335 11.06 -14.81 1.34
C VAL A 335 10.05 -14.97 2.48
N THR A 336 10.01 -14.03 3.43
CA THR A 336 9.02 -14.05 4.53
C THR A 336 7.60 -14.06 3.99
N PHE A 337 7.29 -13.22 3.00
CA PHE A 337 5.97 -13.14 2.41
C PHE A 337 5.61 -14.39 1.60
N VAL A 338 6.55 -14.96 0.82
CA VAL A 338 6.35 -16.25 0.13
C VAL A 338 6.06 -17.36 1.13
N THR A 339 6.79 -17.44 2.25
CA THR A 339 6.51 -18.44 3.30
C THR A 339 5.11 -18.26 3.91
N VAL A 340 4.64 -17.01 4.11
CA VAL A 340 3.26 -16.75 4.53
C VAL A 340 2.24 -17.25 3.49
N LEU A 341 2.46 -17.02 2.19
CA LEU A 341 1.58 -17.55 1.13
C LEU A 341 1.58 -19.08 1.08
N LEU A 342 2.75 -19.71 1.25
CA LEU A 342 2.92 -21.16 1.26
C LEU A 342 2.14 -21.78 2.43
N VAL A 343 2.40 -21.34 3.66
CA VAL A 343 1.76 -21.87 4.90
C VAL A 343 0.27 -21.56 4.96
N ALA A 344 -0.18 -20.44 4.39
CA ALA A 344 -1.61 -20.12 4.25
C ALA A 344 -2.32 -20.96 3.17
N GLY A 345 -1.58 -21.65 2.29
CA GLY A 345 -2.07 -22.40 1.14
C GLY A 345 -2.40 -21.53 -0.08
N LEU A 346 -2.18 -20.21 0.00
CA LEU A 346 -2.53 -19.23 -1.04
C LEU A 346 -1.68 -19.37 -2.31
N HIS A 347 -0.61 -20.17 -2.27
CA HIS A 347 0.17 -20.56 -3.44
C HIS A 347 -0.67 -21.29 -4.50
N LYS A 348 -1.73 -22.01 -4.09
CA LYS A 348 -2.58 -22.78 -5.02
C LYS A 348 -3.38 -21.83 -5.91
N PRO A 349 -3.42 -22.03 -7.25
CA PRO A 349 -4.23 -21.22 -8.14
C PRO A 349 -5.72 -21.40 -7.83
N PRO A 350 -6.57 -20.41 -8.16
CA PRO A 350 -8.01 -20.50 -7.91
C PRO A 350 -8.66 -21.62 -8.73
N SER A 351 -9.55 -22.38 -8.08
CA SER A 351 -10.31 -23.49 -8.69
C SER A 351 -11.23 -23.02 -9.83
N ALA A 352 -11.89 -21.87 -9.67
CA ALA A 352 -12.75 -21.26 -10.67
C ALA A 352 -12.04 -20.11 -11.40
N ARG A 353 -12.11 -20.12 -12.73
CA ARG A 353 -11.53 -19.10 -13.63
C ARG A 353 -12.33 -17.78 -13.65
N CYS A 354 -12.80 -17.28 -12.50
CA CYS A 354 -13.41 -15.94 -12.44
C CYS A 354 -12.31 -14.86 -12.31
N PRO A 355 -12.48 -13.66 -12.93
CA PRO A 355 -11.38 -12.69 -13.05
C PRO A 355 -10.91 -12.17 -11.69
N GLN A 356 -11.84 -11.96 -10.75
CA GLN A 356 -11.50 -11.51 -9.40
C GLN A 356 -10.53 -12.47 -8.71
N ARG A 357 -10.78 -13.78 -8.78
CA ARG A 357 -9.95 -14.78 -8.11
C ARG A 357 -8.56 -14.84 -8.73
N LEU A 358 -8.48 -14.76 -10.06
CA LEU A 358 -7.22 -14.74 -10.80
C LEU A 358 -6.39 -13.49 -10.46
N PHE A 359 -6.94 -12.29 -10.62
CA PHE A 359 -6.17 -11.06 -10.34
C PHE A 359 -5.86 -10.87 -8.84
N PHE A 360 -6.74 -11.30 -7.93
CA PHE A 360 -6.41 -11.35 -6.51
C PHE A 360 -5.23 -12.31 -6.25
N TRP A 361 -5.25 -13.52 -6.81
CA TRP A 361 -4.13 -14.47 -6.69
C TRP A 361 -2.82 -13.91 -7.27
N LEU A 362 -2.87 -13.31 -8.47
CA LEU A 362 -1.71 -12.64 -9.09
C LEU A 362 -1.18 -11.50 -8.22
N SER A 363 -2.07 -10.70 -7.59
CA SER A 363 -1.67 -9.60 -6.72
C SER A 363 -0.87 -10.05 -5.50
N LEU A 364 -1.16 -11.24 -4.96
CA LEU A 364 -0.36 -11.82 -3.88
C LEU A 364 1.07 -12.16 -4.34
N TRP A 365 1.27 -12.57 -5.60
CA TRP A 365 2.59 -12.90 -6.15
C TRP A 365 3.39 -11.69 -6.62
N PHE A 366 2.74 -10.62 -7.08
CA PHE A 366 3.42 -9.37 -7.45
C PHE A 366 4.08 -8.66 -6.24
N VAL A 367 3.58 -8.89 -5.02
CA VAL A 367 4.21 -8.36 -3.79
C VAL A 367 5.65 -8.87 -3.59
N PRO A 368 5.92 -10.19 -3.43
CA PRO A 368 7.27 -10.71 -3.27
C PRO A 368 8.10 -10.62 -4.55
N LEU A 369 7.48 -10.74 -5.74
CA LEU A 369 8.20 -10.58 -7.01
C LEU A 369 8.80 -9.18 -7.16
N GLY A 370 8.04 -8.13 -6.82
CA GLY A 370 8.55 -6.76 -6.86
C GLY A 370 9.64 -6.47 -5.82
N LEU A 371 9.55 -7.08 -4.64
CA LEU A 371 10.58 -6.99 -3.60
C LEU A 371 11.89 -7.70 -4.02
N ALA A 372 11.79 -8.92 -4.54
CA ALA A 372 12.95 -9.68 -5.02
C ALA A 372 13.61 -9.00 -6.25
N ALA A 373 12.80 -8.54 -7.21
CA ALA A 373 13.29 -7.78 -8.35
C ALA A 373 13.97 -6.48 -7.91
N ALA A 374 13.40 -5.75 -6.94
CA ALA A 374 14.03 -4.54 -6.38
C ALA A 374 15.34 -4.83 -5.63
N ALA A 375 15.48 -6.00 -4.99
CA ALA A 375 16.75 -6.40 -4.38
C ALA A 375 17.85 -6.58 -5.45
N ALA A 376 17.55 -7.34 -6.51
CA ALA A 376 18.44 -7.62 -7.64
C ALA A 376 18.73 -6.39 -8.53
N THR A 377 17.90 -5.34 -8.45
CA THR A 377 18.00 -4.14 -9.28
C THR A 377 18.99 -3.12 -8.70
N PRO A 378 19.85 -2.46 -9.52
CA PRO A 378 20.74 -1.40 -9.05
C PRO A 378 20.01 -0.19 -8.43
N PRO A 379 20.61 0.52 -7.45
CA PRO A 379 19.90 1.51 -6.62
C PRO A 379 19.01 2.53 -7.35
N PRO A 380 19.42 3.17 -8.47
CA PRO A 380 18.60 4.19 -9.15
C PRO A 380 17.28 3.65 -9.72
N TYR A 381 17.23 2.36 -10.07
CA TYR A 381 16.08 1.74 -10.72
C TYR A 381 15.10 1.09 -9.72
N ARG A 382 15.54 0.84 -8.48
CA ARG A 382 14.74 0.16 -7.44
C ARG A 382 13.36 0.79 -7.20
N PRO A 383 13.20 2.13 -7.09
CA PRO A 383 11.89 2.73 -6.84
C PRO A 383 10.89 2.39 -7.95
N SER A 384 11.32 2.34 -9.21
CA SER A 384 10.45 1.97 -10.33
C SER A 384 10.09 0.49 -10.31
N VAL A 385 11.03 -0.41 -10.01
CA VAL A 385 10.76 -1.86 -9.91
C VAL A 385 9.83 -2.19 -8.74
N LEU A 386 9.91 -1.47 -7.62
CA LEU A 386 8.97 -1.59 -6.49
C LEU A 386 7.52 -1.25 -6.88
N HIS A 387 7.25 -0.57 -8.00
CA HIS A 387 5.87 -0.41 -8.48
C HIS A 387 5.24 -1.73 -8.97
N THR A 388 6.02 -2.80 -9.13
CA THR A 388 5.50 -4.17 -9.22
C THR A 388 4.75 -4.54 -7.94
N THR A 389 5.36 -4.29 -6.77
CA THR A 389 4.73 -4.48 -5.45
C THR A 389 3.58 -3.48 -5.22
N PHE A 390 3.74 -2.21 -5.59
CA PHE A 390 2.73 -1.18 -5.30
C PHE A 390 1.51 -1.22 -6.23
N ILE A 391 1.70 -1.38 -7.56
CA ILE A 391 0.60 -1.40 -8.54
C ILE A 391 0.10 -2.83 -8.73
N GLY A 392 0.96 -3.75 -9.17
CA GLY A 392 0.61 -5.15 -9.41
C GLY A 392 0.23 -5.90 -8.14
N GLY A 393 0.87 -5.57 -7.02
CA GLY A 393 0.48 -6.05 -5.69
C GLY A 393 -0.64 -5.22 -5.07
N TYR A 394 -0.30 -4.15 -4.36
CA TYR A 394 -1.21 -3.48 -3.44
C TYR A 394 -2.46 -2.88 -4.11
N SER A 395 -2.30 -2.16 -5.22
CA SER A 395 -3.42 -1.51 -5.93
C SER A 395 -4.37 -2.52 -6.59
N LEU A 396 -3.82 -3.53 -7.26
CA LEU A 396 -4.60 -4.65 -7.83
C LEU A 396 -5.37 -5.40 -6.74
N MET A 397 -4.68 -5.76 -5.64
CA MET A 397 -5.30 -6.41 -4.49
C MET A 397 -6.43 -5.55 -3.88
N ILE A 398 -6.20 -4.24 -3.73
CA ILE A 398 -7.20 -3.28 -3.21
C ILE A 398 -8.47 -3.32 -4.04
N LEU A 399 -8.40 -3.20 -5.37
CA LEU A 399 -9.61 -3.22 -6.20
C LEU A 399 -10.35 -4.56 -6.13
N PHE A 400 -9.63 -5.70 -6.08
CA PHE A 400 -10.29 -7.01 -6.04
C PHE A 400 -10.83 -7.40 -4.67
N VAL A 401 -10.18 -6.99 -3.58
CA VAL A 401 -10.74 -7.08 -2.22
C VAL A 401 -11.95 -6.15 -2.09
N ALA A 402 -11.85 -4.90 -2.55
CA ALA A 402 -12.95 -3.95 -2.52
C ALA A 402 -14.16 -4.46 -3.34
N LEU A 403 -13.93 -5.04 -4.53
CA LEU A 403 -15.00 -5.67 -5.31
C LEU A 403 -15.70 -6.79 -4.51
N ARG A 404 -14.98 -7.67 -3.79
CA ARG A 404 -15.59 -8.74 -2.96
C ARG A 404 -16.39 -8.12 -1.81
N VAL A 405 -15.81 -7.17 -1.08
CA VAL A 405 -16.46 -6.50 0.07
C VAL A 405 -17.73 -5.78 -0.37
N ILE A 406 -17.64 -4.93 -1.39
CA ILE A 406 -18.76 -4.14 -1.92
C ILE A 406 -19.88 -5.04 -2.45
N THR A 407 -19.56 -6.06 -3.27
CA THR A 407 -20.61 -6.91 -3.87
C THR A 407 -21.22 -7.89 -2.89
N VAL A 408 -20.44 -8.50 -1.98
CA VAL A 408 -20.97 -9.46 -1.00
C VAL A 408 -21.81 -8.75 0.06
N HIS A 409 -21.38 -7.59 0.57
CA HIS A 409 -22.18 -6.82 1.54
C HIS A 409 -23.28 -5.97 0.89
N GLY A 410 -23.18 -5.69 -0.42
CA GLY A 410 -24.25 -5.17 -1.26
C GLY A 410 -25.27 -6.22 -1.74
N GLY A 411 -25.18 -7.48 -1.32
CA GLY A 411 -26.13 -8.55 -1.68
C GLY A 411 -26.06 -9.01 -3.14
N ARG A 412 -24.97 -8.67 -3.85
CA ARG A 412 -24.73 -9.00 -5.26
C ARG A 412 -23.61 -10.04 -5.42
N LYS A 413 -23.55 -11.04 -4.53
CA LYS A 413 -22.53 -12.12 -4.52
C LYS A 413 -22.39 -12.81 -5.89
N TYR A 414 -23.48 -12.98 -6.63
CA TYR A 414 -23.46 -13.55 -7.99
C TYR A 414 -22.55 -12.80 -8.98
N LEU A 415 -22.23 -11.51 -8.76
CA LEU A 415 -21.31 -10.74 -9.62
C LEU A 415 -19.85 -11.17 -9.47
N VAL A 416 -19.46 -11.77 -8.34
CA VAL A 416 -18.08 -12.18 -8.05
C VAL A 416 -17.83 -13.67 -8.21
N ASP A 417 -18.88 -14.47 -8.35
CA ASP A 417 -18.78 -15.92 -8.56
C ASP A 417 -18.95 -16.32 -10.04
N ARG A 418 -19.25 -15.36 -10.92
CA ARG A 418 -19.30 -15.53 -12.39
C ARG A 418 -18.29 -14.61 -13.10
N PRO A 419 -18.03 -14.79 -14.41
CA PRO A 419 -17.24 -13.83 -15.18
C PRO A 419 -17.87 -12.43 -15.16
N PHE A 420 -17.11 -11.43 -14.74
CA PHE A 420 -17.53 -10.03 -14.67
C PHE A 420 -16.62 -9.20 -15.58
N ALA A 421 -17.12 -8.77 -16.74
CA ALA A 421 -16.30 -8.12 -17.77
C ALA A 421 -15.52 -6.87 -17.26
N PRO A 422 -16.09 -5.98 -16.43
CA PRO A 422 -15.32 -4.85 -15.88
C PRO A 422 -14.09 -5.28 -15.07
N ALA A 423 -14.13 -6.43 -14.39
CA ALA A 423 -12.99 -6.98 -13.65
C ALA A 423 -11.85 -7.47 -14.57
N TRP A 424 -12.13 -7.91 -15.80
CA TRP A 424 -11.07 -8.09 -16.80
C TRP A 424 -10.46 -6.74 -17.18
N ILE A 425 -11.29 -5.75 -17.48
CA ILE A 425 -10.85 -4.45 -17.98
C ILE A 425 -9.96 -3.72 -16.96
N PHE A 426 -10.43 -3.50 -15.72
CA PHE A 426 -9.60 -2.78 -14.73
C PHE A 426 -8.39 -3.60 -14.24
N GLY A 427 -8.47 -4.94 -14.25
CA GLY A 427 -7.33 -5.80 -13.94
C GLY A 427 -6.21 -5.67 -14.98
N LEU A 428 -6.55 -5.77 -16.27
CA LEU A 428 -5.58 -5.63 -17.37
C LEU A 428 -5.01 -4.21 -17.46
N LEU A 429 -5.83 -3.17 -17.25
CA LEU A 429 -5.37 -1.78 -17.21
C LEU A 429 -4.35 -1.51 -16.09
N LEU A 430 -4.52 -2.12 -14.91
CA LEU A 430 -3.52 -2.02 -13.83
C LEU A 430 -2.21 -2.77 -14.14
N LEU A 431 -2.28 -3.93 -14.80
CA LEU A 431 -1.07 -4.64 -15.24
C LEU A 431 -0.32 -3.86 -16.34
N ALA A 432 -1.04 -3.23 -17.27
CA ALA A 432 -0.46 -2.34 -18.26
C ALA A 432 0.16 -1.09 -17.61
N SER A 433 -0.55 -0.45 -16.66
CA SER A 433 -0.02 0.67 -15.86
C SER A 433 1.28 0.30 -15.13
N MET A 434 1.31 -0.86 -14.47
CA MET A 434 2.49 -1.41 -13.82
C MET A 434 3.64 -1.58 -14.83
N PHE A 435 3.39 -2.18 -15.99
CA PHE A 435 4.40 -2.37 -17.03
C PHE A 435 5.00 -1.03 -17.49
N PHE A 436 4.17 -0.04 -17.87
CA PHE A 436 4.67 1.28 -18.28
C PHE A 436 5.44 1.98 -17.14
N ARG A 437 4.95 1.90 -15.89
CA ARG A 437 5.58 2.53 -14.74
C ARG A 437 6.93 1.92 -14.38
N VAL A 438 7.04 0.59 -14.47
CA VAL A 438 8.31 -0.13 -14.26
C VAL A 438 9.25 0.18 -15.41
N ALA A 439 8.81 0.07 -16.67
CA ALA A 439 9.63 0.23 -17.86
C ALA A 439 10.22 1.66 -18.04
N ALA A 440 9.55 2.69 -17.54
CA ALA A 440 9.88 4.10 -17.79
C ALA A 440 11.38 4.47 -17.77
N PRO A 441 12.20 4.08 -16.75
CA PRO A 441 13.62 4.47 -16.67
C PRO A 441 14.47 4.03 -17.86
N TRP A 442 14.14 2.90 -18.49
CA TRP A 442 14.90 2.33 -19.60
C TRP A 442 14.54 2.94 -20.96
N THR A 443 13.62 3.91 -21.01
CA THR A 443 13.13 4.53 -22.24
C THR A 443 13.80 5.86 -22.59
N GLY A 444 14.72 6.33 -21.75
CA GLY A 444 15.48 7.58 -21.96
C GLY A 444 14.57 8.78 -22.20
N LYS A 445 14.61 9.34 -23.41
CA LYS A 445 13.80 10.50 -23.82
C LYS A 445 12.29 10.31 -23.66
N ASN A 446 11.78 9.08 -23.60
CA ASN A 446 10.35 8.79 -23.41
C ASN A 446 9.93 8.58 -21.94
N TYR A 447 10.83 8.75 -20.96
CA TYR A 447 10.56 8.55 -19.53
C TYR A 447 9.27 9.21 -19.05
N ILE A 448 9.13 10.52 -19.35
CA ILE A 448 7.98 11.35 -18.96
C ILE A 448 6.67 10.82 -19.59
N ARG A 449 6.73 10.38 -20.85
CA ARG A 449 5.57 9.80 -21.56
C ARG A 449 5.15 8.48 -20.92
N PHE A 450 6.10 7.62 -20.57
CA PHE A 450 5.81 6.34 -19.90
C PHE A 450 5.19 6.54 -18.51
N LEU A 451 5.62 7.56 -17.74
CA LEU A 451 4.94 7.94 -16.49
C LEU A 451 3.51 8.43 -16.73
N GLY A 452 3.30 9.31 -17.71
CA GLY A 452 1.97 9.80 -18.10
C GLY A 452 1.02 8.68 -18.52
N THR A 453 1.45 7.81 -19.44
CA THR A 453 0.70 6.63 -19.89
C THR A 453 0.37 5.69 -18.73
N ALA A 454 1.32 5.41 -17.84
CA ALA A 454 1.04 4.60 -16.66
C ALA A 454 -0.01 5.22 -15.74
N GLY A 455 0.02 6.54 -15.55
CA GLY A 455 -0.95 7.27 -14.74
C GLY A 455 -2.36 7.27 -15.35
N VAL A 456 -2.47 7.52 -16.66
CA VAL A 456 -3.75 7.46 -17.39
C VAL A 456 -4.37 6.06 -17.27
N LEU A 457 -3.61 4.99 -17.55
CA LEU A 457 -4.10 3.61 -17.45
C LEU A 457 -4.59 3.25 -16.04
N TRP A 458 -3.89 3.74 -14.99
CA TRP A 458 -4.28 3.52 -13.60
C TRP A 458 -5.59 4.24 -13.23
N ILE A 459 -5.74 5.48 -13.70
CA ILE A 459 -6.95 6.29 -13.50
C ILE A 459 -8.14 5.65 -14.23
N THR A 460 -7.97 5.25 -15.49
CA THR A 460 -9.01 4.55 -16.26
C THR A 460 -9.45 3.26 -15.57
N ALA A 461 -8.52 2.48 -15.00
CA ALA A 461 -8.86 1.29 -14.22
C ALA A 461 -9.76 1.61 -13.01
N HIS A 462 -9.44 2.67 -12.27
CA HIS A 462 -10.23 3.11 -11.11
C HIS A 462 -11.59 3.67 -11.52
N ILE A 463 -11.69 4.40 -12.63
CA ILE A 463 -12.98 4.88 -13.18
C ILE A 463 -13.87 3.70 -13.60
N VAL A 464 -13.32 2.69 -14.31
CA VAL A 464 -14.07 1.48 -14.69
C VAL A 464 -14.54 0.69 -13.45
N PHE A 465 -13.71 0.59 -12.43
CA PHE A 465 -14.09 0.00 -11.15
C PHE A 465 -15.22 0.79 -10.45
N LEU A 466 -15.09 2.12 -10.34
CA LEU A 466 -16.09 2.97 -9.68
C LEU A 466 -17.43 2.98 -10.44
N ALA A 467 -17.42 3.04 -11.76
CA ALA A 467 -18.64 2.96 -12.57
C ALA A 467 -19.35 1.60 -12.43
N SER A 468 -18.59 0.50 -12.35
CA SER A 468 -19.16 -0.85 -12.31
C SER A 468 -19.59 -1.33 -10.92
N ALA A 469 -18.91 -0.89 -9.85
CA ALA A 469 -19.15 -1.33 -8.47
C ALA A 469 -19.58 -0.20 -7.51
N GLY A 470 -19.25 1.06 -7.80
CA GLY A 470 -19.41 2.19 -6.86
C GLY A 470 -20.86 2.43 -6.40
N ARG A 471 -21.84 2.25 -7.30
CA ARG A 471 -23.28 2.35 -6.93
C ARG A 471 -23.69 1.46 -5.75
N PHE A 472 -23.02 0.32 -5.55
CA PHE A 472 -23.33 -0.60 -4.46
C PHE A 472 -22.82 -0.13 -3.09
N LEU A 473 -21.94 0.89 -3.04
CA LEU A 473 -21.51 1.53 -1.78
C LEU A 473 -22.67 2.24 -1.07
N LEU A 474 -23.68 2.69 -1.82
CA LEU A 474 -24.86 3.39 -1.29
C LEU A 474 -26.03 2.45 -0.97
N THR A 475 -26.08 1.25 -1.56
CA THR A 475 -27.18 0.29 -1.38
C THR A 475 -26.87 -0.79 -0.34
N LYS A 476 -27.82 -1.07 0.55
CA LYS A 476 -27.89 -2.32 1.32
C LYS A 476 -28.96 -3.22 0.69
N PRO A 477 -28.75 -4.54 0.55
CA PRO A 477 -29.84 -5.44 0.20
C PRO A 477 -30.86 -5.54 1.35
N LEU A 478 -32.09 -5.90 1.01
CA LEU A 478 -32.99 -6.50 1.97
C LEU A 478 -32.41 -7.84 2.42
N THR A 479 -32.44 -8.10 3.72
CA THR A 479 -32.14 -9.41 4.28
C THR A 479 -33.44 -10.18 4.40
N GLU A 480 -33.48 -11.43 3.92
CA GLU A 480 -34.69 -12.27 3.95
C GLU A 480 -35.26 -12.43 5.38
N SER A 481 -34.39 -12.38 6.39
CA SER A 481 -34.72 -12.31 7.83
C SER A 481 -35.36 -10.99 8.30
N SER A 482 -36.06 -10.28 7.43
CA SER A 482 -36.99 -9.19 7.77
C SER A 482 -38.28 -9.25 6.94
N VAL A 483 -38.59 -10.45 6.42
CA VAL A 483 -39.87 -10.82 5.78
C VAL A 483 -40.54 -11.97 6.58
N SER A 484 -39.89 -12.39 7.67
CA SER A 484 -40.36 -13.28 8.74
C SER A 484 -40.47 -12.49 10.04
#